data_AF-A0AAW1DLJ7-F1
#
_entry.id   AF-A0AAW1DLJ7-F1
#
_cell.length_a   1.000
_cell.length_b   1.000
_cell.length_c   1.000
_cell.angle_alpha   90.00
_cell.angle_beta   90.00
_cell.angle_gamma   90.00
#
_symmetry.space_group_name_H-M   'P 1'
#
loop_
_entity.id
_entity.type
_entity.pdbx_description
1 polymer ?
#
loop_
_entity_poly.entity_id
_entity_poly.type
_entity_poly.pdbx_seq_one_letter_code
_entity_poly.pdbx_strand_id
1 'polypeptide(L)'
;MCYLFTGSHVRAWKRGIAILTAGNVKLSPDERLSLVHGYDLEIRHIRPEDEGDYVCQIATLQPQEITHTVEVLGKYTLVFIISFYHLKCHTHHIH
;
A
#
# COMPACT_ATOMS: atom_id res chain seq x y z
N MET A 1 6.46 -27.47 0.64
CA MET A 1 7.33 -27.15 -0.51
C MET A 1 7.37 -25.63 -0.62
N CYS A 2 8.36 -24.98 -0.01
CA CYS A 2 8.45 -23.53 0.07
C CYS A 2 9.44 -23.05 -0.98
N TYR A 3 9.00 -22.16 -1.89
CA TYR A 3 9.90 -21.56 -2.86
C TYR A 3 10.52 -20.30 -2.25
N LEU A 4 11.85 -20.26 -2.20
CA LEU A 4 12.64 -19.06 -1.93
C LEU A 4 12.48 -18.13 -3.14
N PHE A 5 11.87 -16.97 -2.98
CA PHE A 5 11.62 -16.04 -4.07
C PHE A 5 12.52 -14.81 -3.94
N THR A 6 13.65 -14.84 -4.66
CA THR A 6 14.62 -13.74 -4.81
C THR A 6 14.37 -12.89 -6.08
N GLY A 7 13.16 -12.92 -6.65
CA GLY A 7 12.79 -12.16 -7.85
C GLY A 7 12.10 -10.82 -7.56
N SER A 8 12.27 -9.83 -8.45
CA SER A 8 11.51 -8.57 -8.45
C SER A 8 10.05 -8.83 -8.84
N HIS A 9 9.22 -9.21 -7.88
CA HIS A 9 7.80 -9.47 -8.13
C HIS A 9 7.06 -8.15 -8.40
N VAL A 10 6.22 -8.13 -9.43
CA VAL A 10 5.34 -7.00 -9.70
C VAL A 10 4.31 -6.90 -8.57
N ARG A 11 4.13 -5.69 -8.05
CA ARG A 11 3.19 -5.37 -6.97
C ARG A 11 2.10 -4.45 -7.48
N ALA A 12 0.89 -4.63 -6.99
CA ALA A 12 -0.24 -3.76 -7.30
C ALA A 12 -0.94 -3.34 -6.01
N TRP A 13 -1.28 -2.06 -5.90
CA TRP A 13 -2.10 -1.54 -4.81
C TRP A 13 -3.56 -1.44 -5.24
N LYS A 14 -4.47 -1.85 -4.36
CA LYS A 14 -5.90 -1.88 -4.61
C LYS A 14 -6.68 -1.30 -3.42
N ARG A 15 -7.83 -0.69 -3.70
CA ARG A 15 -8.83 -0.29 -2.69
C ARG A 15 -10.22 -0.63 -3.22
N GLY A 16 -10.89 -1.59 -2.59
CA GLY A 16 -12.12 -2.18 -3.16
C GLY A 16 -11.87 -2.75 -4.57
N ILE A 17 -12.67 -2.30 -5.55
CA ILE A 17 -12.50 -2.69 -6.96
C ILE A 17 -11.47 -1.85 -7.73
N ALA A 18 -10.98 -0.76 -7.14
CA ALA A 18 -10.08 0.17 -7.81
C ALA A 18 -8.63 -0.32 -7.72
N ILE A 19 -7.95 -0.41 -8.86
CA ILE A 19 -6.49 -0.59 -8.91
C ILE A 19 -5.85 0.79 -8.83
N LEU A 20 -5.07 1.02 -7.77
CA LEU A 20 -4.38 2.29 -7.53
C LEU A 20 -3.05 2.33 -8.31
N THR A 21 -2.32 1.23 -8.32
CA THR A 21 -1.04 1.09 -9.01
C THR A 21 -0.86 -0.32 -9.58
N ALA A 22 -0.05 -0.45 -10.64
CA ALA A 22 0.41 -1.72 -11.18
C ALA A 22 1.89 -1.62 -11.53
N GLY A 23 2.72 -2.39 -10.84
CA GLY A 23 4.18 -2.22 -10.89
C GLY A 23 4.56 -0.82 -10.40
N ASN A 24 5.33 -0.09 -11.21
CA ASN A 24 5.72 1.30 -10.96
C ASN A 24 4.77 2.34 -11.57
N VAL A 25 3.65 1.92 -12.18
CA VAL A 25 2.69 2.81 -12.83
C VAL A 25 1.56 3.16 -11.87
N LYS A 26 1.30 4.46 -11.67
CA LYS A 26 0.11 4.96 -10.96
C LYS A 26 -1.08 5.00 -11.91
N LEU A 27 -2.18 4.38 -11.50
CA LEU A 27 -3.45 4.39 -12.22
C LEU A 27 -4.50 5.28 -11.54
N SER A 28 -4.39 5.48 -10.23
CA SER A 28 -5.31 6.37 -9.51
C SER A 28 -5.20 7.82 -9.98
N PRO A 29 -6.32 8.52 -10.20
CA PRO A 29 -6.32 9.95 -10.50
C PRO A 29 -5.99 10.82 -9.28
N ASP A 30 -5.99 10.25 -8.06
CA ASP A 30 -5.65 11.00 -6.86
C ASP A 30 -4.17 11.41 -6.87
N GLU A 31 -3.91 12.72 -6.90
CA GLU A 31 -2.57 13.30 -6.91
C GLU A 31 -1.82 13.09 -5.60
N ARG A 32 -2.54 12.82 -4.51
CA ARG A 32 -1.96 12.57 -3.19
C ARG A 32 -1.30 11.19 -3.09
N LEU A 33 -1.64 10.28 -4.00
CA LEU A 33 -1.08 8.94 -4.06
C LEU A 33 0.21 8.91 -4.89
N SER A 34 1.23 8.28 -4.34
CA SER A 34 2.51 8.04 -5.01
C SER A 34 3.06 6.65 -4.64
N LEU A 35 3.93 6.13 -5.50
CA LEU A 35 4.78 4.98 -5.15
C LEU A 35 6.14 5.47 -4.72
N VAL A 36 6.59 5.03 -3.56
CA VAL A 36 7.91 5.32 -3.02
C VAL A 36 8.73 4.04 -2.99
N HIS A 37 10.03 4.16 -3.28
CA HIS A 37 10.95 3.03 -3.45
C HIS A 37 10.50 1.99 -4.50
N GLY A 38 9.57 2.37 -5.39
CA GLY A 38 9.04 1.53 -6.46
C GLY A 38 7.97 0.52 -6.04
N TYR A 39 7.53 0.50 -4.78
CA TYR A 39 6.53 -0.48 -4.33
C TYR A 39 5.71 -0.11 -3.10
N ASP A 40 6.12 0.86 -2.28
CA ASP A 40 5.35 1.29 -1.12
C ASP A 40 4.33 2.35 -1.56
N LEU A 41 3.09 2.24 -1.10
CA LEU A 41 2.07 3.26 -1.33
C LEU A 41 2.20 4.36 -0.28
N GLU A 42 2.33 5.59 -0.75
CA GLU A 42 2.29 6.80 0.07
C GLU A 42 0.99 7.55 -0.24
N ILE A 43 0.33 8.03 0.82
CA ILE A 43 -0.83 8.93 0.74
C ILE A 43 -0.49 10.22 1.47
N ARG A 44 -0.42 11.33 0.74
CA ARG A 44 -0.18 12.67 1.32
C ARG A 44 -1.47 13.35 1.73
N HIS A 45 -1.40 14.23 2.73
CA HIS A 45 -2.57 14.99 3.20
C HIS A 45 -3.78 14.09 3.44
N ILE A 46 -3.60 13.11 4.31
CA ILE A 46 -4.63 12.11 4.61
C ILE A 46 -5.92 12.78 5.11
N ARG A 47 -7.06 12.23 4.70
CA ARG A 47 -8.39 12.72 5.01
C ARG A 47 -9.22 11.59 5.63
N PRO A 48 -10.31 11.88 6.35
CA PRO A 48 -11.20 10.86 6.87
C PRO A 48 -11.69 9.87 5.80
N GLU A 49 -11.86 10.31 4.55
CA GLU A 49 -12.31 9.45 3.45
C GLU A 49 -11.22 8.47 2.96
N ASP A 50 -9.98 8.61 3.41
CA ASP A 50 -8.91 7.65 3.13
C ASP A 50 -8.96 6.44 4.08
N GLU A 51 -9.80 6.46 5.12
CA GLU A 51 -9.99 5.34 6.04
C GLU A 51 -10.47 4.08 5.30
N GLY A 52 -9.95 2.92 5.73
CA GLY A 52 -10.35 1.60 5.25
C GLY A 52 -9.20 0.76 4.73
N ASP A 53 -9.55 -0.31 4.02
CA ASP A 53 -8.61 -1.37 3.64
C ASP A 53 -7.95 -1.12 2.28
N TYR A 54 -6.63 -1.22 2.29
CA TYR A 54 -5.75 -1.19 1.12
C TYR A 54 -5.09 -2.55 0.97
N VAL A 55 -5.14 -3.11 -0.23
CA VAL A 55 -4.55 -4.42 -0.52
C VAL A 55 -3.31 -4.23 -1.38
N CYS A 56 -2.17 -4.71 -0.91
CA CYS A 56 -1.05 -4.97 -1.80
C CYS A 56 -1.12 -6.41 -2.30
N GLN A 57 -1.15 -6.57 -3.62
CA GLN A 57 -1.07 -7.86 -4.28
C GLN A 57 0.33 -8.07 -4.87
N ILE A 58 0.93 -9.22 -4.59
CA ILE A 58 2.20 -9.66 -5.15
C ILE A 58 1.89 -10.66 -6.26
N ALA A 59 2.26 -10.32 -7.50
CA ALA A 59 2.03 -11.16 -8.68
C ALA A 59 3.02 -12.33 -8.72
N THR A 60 2.68 -13.41 -8.02
CA THR A 60 3.32 -14.73 -8.13
C THR A 60 2.39 -15.69 -8.87
N LEU A 61 2.81 -16.96 -9.04
CA LEU A 61 1.94 -18.01 -9.61
C LEU A 61 0.63 -18.20 -8.81
N GLN A 62 0.68 -18.00 -7.49
CA GLN A 62 -0.48 -17.95 -6.60
C GLN A 62 -0.48 -16.59 -5.91
N PRO A 63 -1.27 -15.61 -6.41
CA PRO A 63 -1.22 -14.24 -5.93
C PRO A 63 -1.30 -14.16 -4.41
N GLN A 64 -0.34 -13.47 -3.82
CA GLN A 64 -0.34 -13.21 -2.39
C GLN A 64 -0.89 -11.82 -2.15
N GLU A 65 -1.76 -11.68 -1.15
CA GLU A 65 -2.36 -10.42 -0.79
C GLU A 65 -2.03 -10.07 0.66
N ILE A 66 -1.71 -8.80 0.90
CA ILE A 66 -1.49 -8.23 2.21
C ILE A 66 -2.48 -7.09 2.36
N THR A 67 -3.40 -7.20 3.32
CA THR A 67 -4.36 -6.15 3.64
C THR A 67 -3.79 -5.24 4.72
N HIS A 68 -3.85 -3.94 4.46
CA HIS A 68 -3.50 -2.89 5.38
C HIS A 68 -4.74 -2.04 5.67
N THR A 69 -5.10 -1.93 6.94
CA THR A 69 -6.19 -1.07 7.37
C THR A 69 -5.63 0.29 7.77
N VAL A 70 -6.14 1.34 7.14
CA VAL A 70 -5.85 2.74 7.47
C VAL A 70 -6.96 3.23 8.39
N GLU A 71 -6.61 3.68 9.59
CA GLU A 71 -7.52 4.32 10.56
C GLU A 71 -7.16 5.79 10.71
N VAL A 72 -8.16 6.68 10.62
CA VAL A 72 -7.95 8.14 10.70
C VAL A 72 -8.54 8.67 12.00
N LEU A 73 -7.68 8.80 13.03
CA LEU A 73 -8.10 9.28 14.35
C LEU A 73 -8.33 10.79 14.37
N GLY A 74 -9.60 11.20 14.31
CA GLY A 74 -10.00 12.61 14.38
C GLY A 74 -10.33 13.06 15.81
N LYS A 75 -9.39 13.71 16.51
CA LYS A 75 -9.67 14.85 17.42
C LYS A 75 -8.39 15.35 18.11
N TYR A 76 -8.28 16.69 18.13
CA TYR A 76 -7.30 17.56 18.81
C TYR A 76 -5.99 17.83 18.07
N THR A 77 -5.94 19.02 17.46
CA THR A 77 -4.91 20.06 17.59
C THR A 77 -3.58 19.64 18.23
N LEU A 78 -2.84 18.75 17.59
CA LEU A 78 -1.41 18.54 17.79
C LEU A 78 -0.78 18.28 16.41
N VAL A 79 -0.20 19.33 15.86
CA VAL A 79 0.97 19.35 14.99
C VAL A 79 1.60 17.94 14.81
N PHE A 80 1.49 17.36 13.61
CA PHE A 80 2.33 16.26 13.09
C PHE A 80 2.31 14.90 13.83
N ILE A 81 1.28 14.08 13.67
CA ILE A 81 1.37 12.60 13.73
C ILE A 81 0.28 12.11 12.77
N ILE A 82 0.46 11.90 11.45
CA ILE A 82 1.43 11.04 10.76
C ILE A 82 1.61 11.63 9.34
N SER A 83 2.72 12.29 9.05
CA SER A 83 2.88 13.03 7.78
C SER A 83 3.06 12.17 6.53
N PHE A 84 3.34 10.87 6.64
CA PHE A 84 3.47 9.96 5.50
C PHE A 84 3.19 8.54 6.00
N TYR A 85 2.08 7.92 5.58
CA TYR A 85 1.89 6.49 5.81
C TYR A 85 2.52 5.73 4.66
N HIS A 86 3.65 5.09 4.95
CA HIS A 86 4.26 4.13 4.05
C HIS A 86 3.61 2.78 4.28
N LEU A 87 2.67 2.41 3.40
CA LEU A 87 2.13 1.07 3.41
C LEU A 87 3.18 0.14 2.79
N LYS A 88 3.84 -0.65 3.65
CA LYS A 88 4.92 -1.54 3.23
C LYS A 88 4.39 -2.83 2.68
N CYS A 89 4.71 -3.12 1.43
CA CYS A 89 4.35 -4.39 0.81
C CYS A 89 5.52 -5.38 0.81
N HIS A 90 5.95 -5.87 1.97
CA HIS A 90 7.00 -6.90 2.02
C HIS A 90 6.48 -8.19 2.63
N THR A 91 6.82 -9.33 2.02
CA THR A 91 6.68 -10.64 2.65
C THR A 91 7.68 -10.75 3.80
N HIS A 92 7.19 -10.88 5.03
CA HIS A 92 8.06 -11.21 6.16
C HIS A 92 8.59 -12.64 6.02
N HIS A 93 9.90 -12.82 6.05
CA HIS A 93 10.52 -14.11 6.33
C HIS A 93 10.17 -14.51 7.77
N ILE A 94 9.32 -15.51 7.95
CA ILE A 94 9.20 -16.25 9.21
C ILE A 94 10.29 -17.33 9.14
N HIS A 95 11.27 -17.22 10.02
CA HIS A 95 12.38 -18.17 10.15
C HIS A 95 11.97 -19.38 11.00
#